data_AF-A0AAW8FID4-F1
#
_entry.id   AF-A0AAW8FID4-F1
#
_cell.length_a   1.000
_cell.length_b   1.000
_cell.length_c   1.000
_cell.angle_alpha   90.00
_cell.angle_beta   90.00
_cell.angle_gamma   90.00
#
_symmetry.space_group_name_H-M   'P 1'
#
loop_
_entity.id
_entity.type
_entity.pdbx_description
1 polymer ?
#
loop_
_entity_poly.entity_id
_entity_poly.type
_entity_poly.pdbx_seq_one_letter_code
_entity_poly.pdbx_strand_id
1 'polypeptide(L)' 'MIKQVSHPAAGTGPAGFTLALEVAYELHPPVTRAPEVASVTVARRGVSTARSRRRSPARG' A
#
# COMPACT_ATOMS: atom_id res chain seq x y z
N MET A 1 -12.20 35.61 18.05
CA MET A 1 -13.15 34.56 18.47
C MET A 1 -13.53 33.75 17.23
N ILE A 2 -13.06 32.50 17.12
CA ILE A 2 -13.30 31.66 15.92
C ILE A 2 -14.45 30.71 16.21
N LYS A 3 -15.40 30.63 15.27
CA LYS A 3 -16.58 29.78 15.37
C LYS A 3 -16.33 28.49 14.58
N GLN A 4 -16.34 27.36 15.27
CA GLN A 4 -16.25 26.04 14.63
C GLN A 4 -17.64 25.67 14.09
N VAL A 5 -17.75 25.39 12.80
CA VAL A 5 -18.98 24.93 12.16
C VAL A 5 -18.74 23.55 11.58
N SER A 6 -19.39 22.55 12.17
CA SER A 6 -19.34 21.17 11.72
C SER A 6 -20.13 21.02 10.42
N HIS A 7 -19.46 20.54 9.37
CA HIS A 7 -20.15 20.17 8.13
C HIS A 7 -20.46 18.68 8.18
N PRO A 8 -21.70 18.26 7.89
CA PRO A 8 -22.00 16.84 7.75
C PRO A 8 -21.15 16.28 6.61
N ALA A 9 -20.28 15.32 6.93
CA ALA A 9 -19.50 14.62 5.92
C ALA A 9 -20.45 13.84 5.02
N ALA A 10 -20.39 14.09 3.72
CA ALA A 10 -21.26 13.42 2.76
C ALA A 10 -20.98 11.90 2.75
N GLY A 11 -22.04 11.11 2.92
CA GLY A 11 -22.11 9.72 2.44
C GLY A 11 -21.06 8.73 2.94
N THR A 12 -20.40 8.95 4.09
CA THR A 12 -19.39 8.00 4.61
C THR A 12 -19.98 6.80 5.36
N GLY A 13 -21.30 6.73 5.49
CA GLY A 13 -22.00 5.57 6.05
C GLY A 13 -21.90 4.35 5.12
N PRO A 14 -22.15 3.14 5.63
CA PRO A 14 -21.95 1.90 4.90
C PRO A 14 -22.71 1.84 3.56
N ALA A 15 -23.95 2.34 3.52
CA ALA A 15 -24.73 2.40 2.28
C ALA A 15 -24.12 3.37 1.23
N GLY A 16 -23.60 4.51 1.67
CA GLY A 16 -22.92 5.47 0.77
C GLY A 16 -21.56 4.94 0.30
N PHE A 17 -20.87 4.20 1.15
CA PHE A 17 -19.61 3.54 0.80
C PHE A 17 -19.80 2.45 -0.25
N THR A 18 -20.82 1.59 -0.10
CA THR A 18 -21.13 0.56 -1.11
C THR A 18 -21.44 1.19 -2.47
N LEU A 19 -22.28 2.23 -2.50
CA LEU A 19 -22.61 2.94 -3.74
C LEU A 19 -21.37 3.59 -4.36
N ALA A 20 -20.48 4.19 -3.56
CA ALA A 20 -19.25 4.77 -4.07
C ALA A 20 -18.33 3.72 -4.70
N LEU A 21 -18.26 2.51 -4.15
CA LEU A 21 -17.50 1.41 -4.73
C LEU A 21 -18.11 0.89 -6.04
N GLU A 22 -19.44 0.78 -6.11
CA GLU A 22 -20.14 0.39 -7.34
C GLU A 22 -19.85 1.38 -8.47
N VAL A 23 -20.03 2.68 -8.21
CA VAL A 23 -19.72 3.75 -9.18
C VAL A 23 -18.24 3.72 -9.56
N ALA A 24 -17.34 3.53 -8.61
CA ALA A 24 -15.91 3.42 -8.91
C ALA A 24 -15.61 2.22 -9.83
N TYR A 25 -16.30 1.09 -9.68
CA TYR A 25 -16.11 -0.08 -10.53
C TYR A 25 -16.65 0.13 -11.95
N GLU A 26 -17.79 0.83 -12.08
CA GLU A 26 -18.33 1.22 -13.39
C GLU A 26 -17.40 2.18 -14.14
N LEU A 27 -16.81 3.15 -13.43
CA LEU A 27 -15.90 4.14 -14.02
C LEU A 27 -14.47 3.61 -14.21
N HIS A 28 -14.05 2.68 -13.37
CA HIS A 28 -12.71 2.09 -13.35
C HIS A 28 -12.81 0.57 -13.40
N PRO A 29 -13.16 0.01 -14.57
CA PRO A 29 -13.22 -1.44 -14.72
C PRO A 29 -11.83 -2.03 -14.38
N PRO A 30 -11.78 -3.13 -13.61
CA PRO A 30 -10.52 -3.71 -13.20
C PRO A 30 -9.76 -4.20 -14.42
N VAL A 31 -8.58 -3.62 -14.60
CA VAL A 31 -7.69 -3.95 -15.71
C VAL A 31 -6.81 -5.12 -15.30
N THR A 32 -6.66 -6.09 -16.19
CA THR A 32 -5.71 -7.19 -15.97
C THR A 32 -4.30 -6.62 -15.91
N ARG A 33 -3.54 -6.98 -14.89
CA ARG A 33 -2.13 -6.58 -14.79
C ARG A 33 -1.35 -7.20 -15.95
N ALA A 34 -0.56 -6.36 -16.63
CA ALA A 34 0.32 -6.83 -17.71
C ALA A 34 1.34 -7.85 -17.18
N PRO A 35 1.84 -8.77 -18.04
CA PRO A 35 2.86 -9.74 -17.63
C PRO A 35 4.04 -9.04 -16.98
N GLU A 36 4.42 -9.49 -15.79
CA GLU A 36 5.58 -8.96 -15.08
C GLU A 36 6.85 -9.33 -15.85
N VAL A 37 7.52 -8.33 -16.45
CA VAL A 37 8.85 -8.53 -17.04
C VAL A 37 9.85 -8.61 -15.89
N ALA A 38 10.48 -9.77 -15.71
CA ALA A 38 11.52 -9.94 -14.71
C ALA A 38 12.62 -8.90 -14.91
N SER A 39 12.86 -8.05 -13.90
CA SER A 39 14.00 -7.15 -13.92
C SER A 39 15.27 -7.97 -13.68
N VAL A 40 16.27 -7.79 -14.54
CA VAL A 40 17.57 -8.44 -14.36
C VAL A 40 18.22 -7.86 -13.12
N THR A 41 18.19 -8.60 -12.01
CA THR A 41 19.01 -8.29 -10.86
C THR A 41 20.47 -8.54 -11.24
N VAL A 42 21.19 -7.48 -11.59
CA VAL A 42 22.65 -7.56 -11.71
C VAL A 42 23.17 -7.83 -10.30
N ALA A 43 23.61 -9.07 -10.07
CA ALA A 43 24.39 -9.39 -8.88
C ALA A 43 25.65 -8.52 -8.91
N ARG A 44 25.68 -7.46 -8.08
CA ARG A 44 26.94 -6.77 -7.78
C ARG A 44 27.82 -7.79 -7.08
N ARG A 45 28.75 -8.38 -7.83
CA ARG A 45 29.82 -9.25 -7.33
C ARG A 45 30.70 -8.38 -6.41
N GLY A 46 30.33 -8.28 -5.12
CA GLY A 46 31.02 -7.42 -4.18
C GLY A 46 30.32 -7.02 -2.88
N VAL A 47 29.07 -7.40 -2.61
CA VAL A 47 28.51 -7.21 -1.25
C VAL A 47 28.96 -8.36 -0.36
N SER A 48 30.16 -8.21 0.19
CA SER A 48 30.74 -9.06 1.22
C SER A 48 29.71 -9.35 2.32
N THR A 49 29.58 -10.62 2.66
CA THR A 49 28.69 -11.24 3.68
C THR A 49 29.03 -10.86 5.13
N ALA A 50 29.64 -9.70 5.36
CA ALA A 50 30.14 -9.29 6.68
C ALA A 50 29.03 -8.94 7.70
N ARG A 51 27.76 -8.84 7.29
CA ARG A 51 26.64 -8.48 8.19
C ARG A 51 25.87 -9.67 8.78
N SER A 52 26.38 -10.90 8.65
CA SER A 52 25.74 -12.06 9.29
C SER A 52 26.24 -12.38 10.72
N ARG A 53 27.28 -11.71 11.24
CA ARG A 53 27.98 -12.17 12.46
C ARG A 53 27.83 -11.33 13.75
N ARG A 54 26.96 -10.31 13.83
CA ARG A 54 26.89 -9.45 15.05
C ARG A 54 25.51 -9.29 15.68
N ARG A 55 24.63 -10.29 15.56
CA ARG A 55 23.45 -10.38 16.43
C ARG A 55 23.23 -11.82 16.85
N SER A 56 24.13 -12.33 17.69
CA SER A 56 23.76 -13.40 18.61
C SER A 56 22.97 -12.76 19.75
N PRO A 57 21.68 -13.10 19.96
CA PRO A 57 21.06 -12.78 21.24
C PRO A 57 21.74 -13.66 22.30
N ALA A 58 22.26 -13.03 23.35
CA ALA A 58 22.61 -13.75 24.57
C ALA A 58 21.35 -14.48 25.05
N ARG A 59 21.40 -15.80 25.10
CA ARG A 59 20.37 -16.67 25.65
C ARG A 59 20.94 -17.20 26.96
N GLY A 60 20.30 -16.88 28.08
CA GLY A 60 20.69 -17.32 29.42
C GLY A 60 20.73 -16.17 30.41
#